data_AF-A0A953M5Q4-F1
#
_entry.id   AF-A0A953M5Q4-F1
#
_cell.length_a   1.000
_cell.length_b   1.000
_cell.length_c   1.000
_cell.angle_alpha   90.00
_cell.angle_beta   90.00
_cell.angle_gamma   90.00
#
_symmetry.space_group_name_H-M   'P 1'
#
loop_
_entity.id
_entity.type
_entity.pdbx_description
1 polymer ?
#
loop_
_entity_poly.entity_id
_entity_poly.type
_entity_poly.pdbx_seq_one_letter_code
_entity_poly.pdbx_strand_id
1 'polypeptide(L)'
;AYLHAGGYDPLFHYYAEEYDLSAKLLLAGWRVVFEPGWRVDHRKVDTGRDMNVILERLVRNNGWVMARYAPSSVRGAMLAEVIDRYGRIAEKEHAVEGYRRGLVQLQRTLDDQPREEMDETTWDRFTGLAAAREAIGAAMARAPFSSASIVMPGKNEWAVRRALDEHGVAVHEGVAHPGETLVVGTMSPGPMLDASGMLEPLGRRVVLPWLSACGAGACVPVVRAIGARVRARAS
;
A
#
# COMPACT_ATOMS: atom_id res chain seq x y z
N ALA A 1 0.80 -23.45 2.37
CA ALA A 1 1.35 -22.09 2.38
C ALA A 1 1.64 -21.59 3.80
N TYR A 2 0.63 -21.21 4.61
CA TYR A 2 0.83 -20.59 5.94
C TYR A 2 1.82 -21.32 6.87
N LEU A 3 1.56 -22.60 7.20
CA LEU A 3 2.44 -23.37 8.10
C LEU A 3 3.83 -23.60 7.51
N HIS A 4 3.92 -23.70 6.18
CA HIS A 4 5.20 -23.90 5.49
C HIS A 4 6.07 -22.63 5.55
N ALA A 5 5.45 -21.45 5.52
CA ALA A 5 6.14 -20.17 5.71
C ALA A 5 6.41 -19.84 7.19
N GLY A 6 6.16 -20.77 8.12
CA GLY A 6 6.35 -20.56 9.56
C GLY A 6 5.24 -19.77 10.27
N GLY A 7 4.18 -19.40 9.56
CA GLY A 7 3.05 -18.66 10.11
C GLY A 7 3.40 -17.25 10.62
N TYR A 8 2.51 -16.69 11.45
CA TYR A 8 2.74 -15.40 12.09
C TYR A 8 3.83 -15.48 13.15
N ASP A 9 4.73 -14.50 13.15
CA ASP A 9 5.69 -14.30 14.23
C ASP A 9 4.93 -13.76 15.47
N PRO A 10 4.90 -14.51 16.59
CA PRO A 10 4.17 -14.11 17.79
C PRO A 10 4.71 -12.81 18.44
N LEU A 11 5.96 -12.42 18.14
CA LEU A 11 6.57 -11.19 18.69
C LEU A 11 5.92 -9.91 18.13
N PHE A 12 5.30 -9.99 16.95
CA PHE A 12 4.54 -8.86 16.40
C PHE A 12 3.32 -8.56 17.26
N HIS A 13 2.70 -9.60 17.83
CA HIS A 13 1.36 -9.60 18.41
C HIS A 13 0.27 -9.11 17.46
N TYR A 14 0.31 -7.82 17.09
CA TYR A 14 -0.65 -7.16 16.23
C TYR A 14 -0.02 -5.94 15.54
N TYR A 15 -0.52 -5.61 14.35
CA TYR A 15 -0.02 -4.61 13.41
C TYR A 15 1.26 -5.03 12.66
N ALA A 16 1.14 -5.21 11.34
CA ALA A 16 2.20 -5.56 10.39
C ALA A 16 2.67 -7.02 10.40
N GLU A 17 2.04 -7.90 11.20
CA GLU A 17 2.24 -9.36 11.12
C GLU A 17 1.87 -9.90 9.73
N GLU A 18 0.91 -9.25 9.05
CA GLU A 18 0.51 -9.59 7.70
C GLU A 18 1.59 -9.27 6.66
N TYR A 19 2.43 -8.26 6.92
CA TYR A 19 3.56 -7.92 6.05
C TYR A 19 4.70 -8.92 6.22
N ASP A 20 5.00 -9.31 7.46
CA ASP A 20 5.97 -10.36 7.76
C ASP A 20 5.57 -11.69 7.11
N LEU A 21 4.32 -12.12 7.26
CA LEU A 21 3.81 -13.33 6.61
C LEU A 21 3.85 -13.22 5.08
N SER A 22 3.47 -12.07 4.51
CA SER A 22 3.51 -11.87 3.06
C SER A 22 4.94 -11.96 2.53
N ALA A 23 5.91 -11.40 3.24
CA ALA A 23 7.32 -11.49 2.89
C ALA A 23 7.82 -12.95 2.88
N LYS A 24 7.55 -13.71 3.94
CA LYS A 24 7.88 -15.13 4.05
C LYS A 24 7.24 -15.97 2.94
N LEU A 25 5.98 -15.69 2.59
CA LEU A 25 5.31 -16.36 1.48
C LEU A 25 6.02 -16.10 0.14
N LEU A 26 6.40 -14.85 -0.14
CA LEU A 26 7.11 -14.49 -1.36
C LEU A 26 8.50 -15.14 -1.43
N LEU A 27 9.26 -15.11 -0.33
CA LEU A 27 10.59 -15.74 -0.23
C LEU A 27 10.52 -17.26 -0.40
N ALA A 28 9.46 -17.90 0.09
CA ALA A 28 9.18 -19.32 -0.13
C ALA A 28 8.61 -19.64 -1.54
N GLY A 29 8.64 -18.69 -2.48
CA GLY A 29 8.21 -18.88 -3.87
C GLY A 29 6.70 -18.89 -4.09
N TRP A 30 5.89 -18.57 -3.07
CA TRP A 30 4.45 -18.47 -3.22
C TRP A 30 4.05 -17.16 -3.90
N ARG A 31 2.85 -17.16 -4.49
CA ARG A 31 2.26 -15.97 -5.10
C ARG A 31 1.21 -15.37 -4.18
N VAL A 32 1.39 -14.10 -3.83
CA VAL A 32 0.36 -13.27 -3.19
C VAL A 32 -0.35 -12.48 -4.28
N VAL A 33 -1.69 -12.54 -4.31
CA VAL A 33 -2.53 -11.94 -5.36
C VAL A 33 -3.63 -11.11 -4.71
N PHE A 34 -3.94 -9.96 -5.30
CA PHE A 34 -5.09 -9.15 -4.95
C PHE A 34 -6.31 -9.56 -5.80
N GLU A 35 -7.44 -9.84 -5.16
CA GLU A 35 -8.71 -10.19 -5.80
C GLU A 35 -9.73 -9.04 -5.61
N PRO A 36 -9.92 -8.15 -6.60
CA PRO A 36 -10.77 -6.97 -6.45
C PRO A 36 -12.28 -7.27 -6.42
N GLY A 37 -12.69 -8.46 -6.87
CA GLY A 37 -14.07 -8.92 -6.85
C GLY A 37 -14.53 -9.35 -5.45
N TRP A 38 -13.60 -9.67 -4.56
CA TRP A 38 -13.89 -10.02 -3.18
C TRP A 38 -13.62 -8.83 -2.24
N ARG A 39 -14.64 -8.43 -1.47
CA ARG A 39 -14.59 -7.25 -0.62
C ARG A 39 -15.10 -7.58 0.77
N VAL A 40 -14.47 -6.98 1.78
CA VAL A 40 -14.84 -7.12 3.18
C VAL A 40 -15.06 -5.75 3.78
N ASP A 41 -16.24 -5.54 4.35
CA ASP A 41 -16.56 -4.30 5.07
C ASP A 41 -15.94 -4.36 6.47
N HIS A 42 -14.89 -3.58 6.66
CA HIS A 42 -14.24 -3.47 7.97
C HIS A 42 -14.85 -2.32 8.77
N ARG A 43 -15.69 -2.65 9.76
CA ARG A 43 -16.22 -1.66 10.70
C ARG A 43 -15.13 -1.27 11.70
N LYS A 44 -14.66 -0.03 11.60
CA LYS A 44 -13.82 0.57 12.65
C LYS A 44 -14.65 0.71 13.92
N VAL A 45 -14.17 0.11 15.01
CA VAL A 45 -14.73 0.30 16.36
C VAL A 45 -13.74 1.14 17.14
N ASP A 46 -14.20 2.24 17.73
CA ASP A 46 -13.33 3.15 18.49
C ASP A 46 -13.10 2.66 19.92
N THR A 47 -14.03 1.85 20.44
CA THR A 47 -13.93 1.27 21.77
C THR A 47 -12.70 0.36 21.88
N GLY A 48 -11.86 0.62 22.88
CA GLY A 48 -10.66 -0.19 23.16
C GLY A 48 -9.43 0.16 22.33
N ARG A 49 -9.46 1.23 21.52
CA ARG A 49 -8.30 1.70 20.75
C ARG A 49 -7.50 2.70 21.56
N ASP A 50 -6.32 2.30 22.01
CA ASP A 50 -5.30 3.20 22.53
C ASP A 50 -4.32 3.55 21.41
N MET A 51 -4.38 4.78 20.91
CA MET A 51 -3.50 5.22 19.82
C MET A 51 -2.01 5.19 20.20
N ASN A 52 -1.64 5.32 21.47
CA ASN A 52 -0.25 5.16 21.89
C ASN A 52 0.21 3.71 21.72
N VAL A 53 -0.60 2.73 22.13
CA VAL A 53 -0.28 1.31 21.92
C VAL A 53 -0.19 0.97 20.42
N ILE A 54 -1.09 1.55 19.61
CA ILE A 54 -1.10 1.36 18.17
C ILE A 54 0.18 1.91 17.52
N LEU A 55 0.53 3.17 17.80
CA LEU A 55 1.72 3.80 17.22
C LEU A 55 3.02 3.14 17.71
N GLU A 56 3.07 2.72 18.97
CA GLU A 56 4.19 1.94 19.53
C GLU A 56 4.47 0.69 18.69
N ARG A 57 3.43 -0.10 18.42
CA ARG A 57 3.55 -1.33 17.63
C ARG A 57 3.82 -1.03 16.16
N LEU A 58 3.16 -0.04 15.58
CA LEU A 58 3.30 0.28 14.16
C LEU A 58 4.73 0.67 13.78
N VAL A 59 5.36 1.60 14.51
CA VAL A 59 6.74 2.02 14.20
C VAL A 59 7.72 0.87 14.40
N ARG A 60 7.57 0.10 15.49
CA ARG A 60 8.44 -1.04 15.80
C ARG A 60 8.30 -2.16 14.77
N ASN A 61 7.09 -2.65 14.55
CA ASN A 61 6.84 -3.82 13.73
C ASN A 61 7.13 -3.54 12.25
N ASN A 62 6.76 -2.36 11.72
CA ASN A 62 7.14 -2.01 10.34
C ASN A 62 8.66 -1.83 10.21
N GLY A 63 9.31 -1.28 11.23
CA GLY A 63 10.77 -1.21 11.28
C GLY A 63 11.43 -2.59 11.22
N TRP A 64 10.90 -3.57 11.97
CA TRP A 64 11.34 -4.96 11.86
C TRP A 64 11.15 -5.51 10.45
N VAL A 65 9.99 -5.33 9.81
CA VAL A 65 9.78 -5.80 8.42
C VAL A 65 10.83 -5.20 7.47
N MET A 66 11.15 -3.91 7.57
CA MET A 66 12.19 -3.30 6.73
C MET A 66 13.58 -3.89 7.04
N ALA A 67 13.90 -4.09 8.32
CA ALA A 67 15.19 -4.65 8.73
C ALA A 67 15.40 -6.10 8.27
N ARG A 68 14.33 -6.90 8.31
CA ARG A 68 14.35 -8.32 7.94
C ARG A 68 14.46 -8.51 6.43
N TYR A 69 13.67 -7.76 5.65
CA TYR A 69 13.36 -8.13 4.26
C TYR A 69 13.81 -7.14 3.19
N ALA A 70 14.03 -5.85 3.53
CA ALA A 70 14.42 -4.87 2.51
C ALA A 70 15.82 -5.17 1.96
N PRO A 71 16.08 -5.02 0.64
CA PRO A 71 17.42 -5.10 0.09
C PRO A 71 18.37 -4.13 0.81
N SER A 72 19.62 -4.55 1.03
CA SER A 72 20.62 -3.73 1.73
C SER A 72 20.83 -2.34 1.10
N SER A 73 20.66 -2.23 -0.22
CA SER A 73 20.72 -0.99 -1.02
C SER A 73 19.71 0.08 -0.58
N VAL A 74 18.53 -0.33 -0.10
CA VAL A 74 17.41 0.59 0.22
C VAL A 74 16.96 0.52 1.67
N ARG A 75 17.42 -0.46 2.46
CA ARG A 75 16.99 -0.69 3.85
C ARG A 75 17.05 0.55 4.72
N GLY A 76 18.17 1.28 4.69
CA GLY A 76 18.36 2.48 5.49
C GLY A 76 17.32 3.57 5.17
N ALA A 77 17.09 3.82 3.88
CA ALA A 77 16.07 4.77 3.42
C ALA A 77 14.65 4.33 3.81
N MET A 78 14.34 3.03 3.69
CA MET A 78 13.03 2.50 4.06
C MET A 78 12.77 2.55 5.57
N LEU A 79 13.79 2.30 6.40
CA LEU A 79 13.69 2.48 7.84
C LEU A 79 13.44 3.94 8.21
N ALA A 80 14.18 4.88 7.61
CA ALA A 80 13.97 6.32 7.83
C ALA A 80 12.54 6.74 7.45
N GLU A 81 12.04 6.32 6.29
CA GLU A 81 10.67 6.61 5.85
C GLU A 81 9.62 6.06 6.82
N VAL A 82 9.80 4.84 7.34
CA VAL A 82 8.91 4.26 8.36
C VAL A 82 8.89 5.13 9.61
N ILE A 83 10.06 5.52 10.11
CA ILE A 83 10.21 6.36 11.31
C ILE A 83 9.52 7.72 11.08
N ASP A 84 9.85 8.42 10.00
CA ASP A 84 9.31 9.75 9.70
C ASP A 84 7.80 9.73 9.48
N ARG A 85 7.29 8.73 8.76
CA ARG A 85 5.86 8.56 8.53
C ARG A 85 5.10 8.37 9.83
N TYR A 86 5.55 7.47 10.71
CA TYR A 86 4.87 7.24 11.97
C TYR A 86 5.07 8.39 12.96
N GLY A 87 6.15 9.14 12.88
CA GLY A 87 6.32 10.40 13.61
C GLY A 87 5.23 11.41 13.26
N ARG A 88 5.02 11.68 11.97
CA ARG A 88 3.95 12.59 11.50
C ARG A 88 2.55 12.12 11.90
N ILE A 89 2.28 10.81 11.84
CA ILE A 89 0.99 10.25 12.28
C ILE A 89 0.84 10.42 13.80
N ALA A 90 1.89 10.17 14.58
CA ALA A 90 1.84 10.29 16.02
C ALA A 90 1.56 11.74 16.48
N GLU A 91 2.10 12.73 15.79
CA GLU A 91 1.78 14.14 16.03
C GLU A 91 0.31 14.43 15.74
N LYS A 92 -0.18 14.02 14.57
CA LYS A 92 -1.56 14.23 14.14
C LYS A 92 -2.58 13.56 15.06
N GLU A 93 -2.29 12.35 15.52
CA GLU A 93 -3.18 11.53 16.35
C GLU A 93 -2.92 11.72 17.86
N HIS A 94 -2.09 12.71 18.25
CA HIS A 94 -1.71 13.00 19.64
C HIS A 94 -1.16 11.77 20.41
N ALA A 95 -0.41 10.90 19.73
CA ALA A 95 0.11 9.63 20.23
C ALA A 95 1.65 9.56 20.23
N VAL A 96 2.30 10.72 20.42
CA VAL A 96 3.77 10.87 20.37
C VAL A 96 4.48 9.98 21.40
N GLU A 97 3.88 9.76 22.56
CA GLU A 97 4.48 8.97 23.63
C GLU A 97 4.57 7.48 23.27
N GLY A 98 3.50 6.92 22.69
CA GLY A 98 3.52 5.57 22.11
C GLY A 98 4.56 5.40 21.00
N TYR A 99 4.62 6.37 20.08
CA TYR A 99 5.64 6.38 19.03
C TYR A 99 7.06 6.35 19.59
N ARG A 100 7.38 7.17 20.60
CA ARG A 100 8.71 7.19 21.24
C ARG A 100 9.07 5.86 21.87
N ARG A 101 8.14 5.22 22.60
CA ARG A 101 8.37 3.89 23.16
C ARG A 101 8.64 2.85 22.07
N GLY A 102 7.87 2.91 20.99
CA GLY A 102 8.05 2.02 19.83
C GLY A 102 9.41 2.21 19.16
N LEU A 103 9.86 3.47 19.02
CA LEU A 103 11.17 3.79 18.46
C LEU A 103 12.32 3.29 19.34
N VAL A 104 12.23 3.45 20.66
CA VAL A 104 13.21 2.89 21.61
C VAL A 104 13.26 1.36 21.53
N GLN A 105 12.10 0.70 21.45
CA GLN A 105 12.05 -0.75 21.26
C GLN A 105 12.66 -1.17 19.92
N LEU A 106 12.34 -0.46 18.83
CA LEU A 106 12.92 -0.71 17.52
C LEU A 106 14.44 -0.62 17.59
N GLN A 107 15.00 0.49 18.08
CA GLN A 107 16.44 0.71 18.19
C GLN A 107 17.15 -0.39 19.00
N ARG A 108 16.55 -0.82 20.11
CA ARG A 108 17.11 -1.87 20.98
C ARG A 108 17.10 -3.27 20.35
N THR A 109 16.21 -3.53 19.40
CA THR A 109 15.97 -4.87 18.86
C THR A 109 16.33 -4.99 17.38
N LEU A 110 16.77 -3.90 16.75
CA LEU A 110 16.99 -3.81 15.31
C LEU A 110 18.09 -4.77 14.84
N ASP A 111 19.21 -4.81 15.58
CA ASP A 111 20.37 -5.63 15.22
C ASP A 111 20.11 -7.13 15.43
N ASP A 112 19.19 -7.47 16.33
CA ASP A 112 18.80 -8.85 16.65
C ASP A 112 17.73 -9.42 15.71
N GLN A 113 17.18 -8.62 14.78
CA GLN A 113 16.18 -9.13 13.84
C GLN A 113 16.80 -10.12 12.84
N PRO A 114 16.17 -11.28 12.61
CA PRO A 114 16.64 -12.24 11.61
C PRO A 114 16.59 -11.62 10.22
N ARG A 115 17.67 -11.75 9.44
CA ARG A 115 17.76 -11.13 8.12
C ARG A 115 17.56 -12.16 7.03
N GLU A 116 16.59 -11.91 6.18
CA GLU A 116 16.30 -12.71 4.98
C GLU A 116 15.96 -11.73 3.86
N GLU A 117 17.00 -11.11 3.31
CA GLU A 117 16.86 -10.03 2.33
C GLU A 117 16.18 -10.52 1.06
N MET A 118 15.19 -9.77 0.58
CA MET A 118 14.63 -9.98 -0.75
C MET A 118 15.61 -9.50 -1.81
N ASP A 119 15.60 -10.17 -2.97
CA ASP A 119 16.13 -9.55 -4.19
C ASP A 119 15.25 -8.37 -4.63
N GLU A 120 15.78 -7.52 -5.50
CA GLU A 120 15.09 -6.32 -5.99
C GLU A 120 13.75 -6.65 -6.64
N THR A 121 13.65 -7.78 -7.36
CA THR A 121 12.41 -8.18 -8.05
C THR A 121 11.30 -8.57 -7.06
N THR A 122 11.66 -9.32 -6.02
CA THR A 122 10.76 -9.76 -4.96
C THR A 122 10.36 -8.58 -4.07
N TRP A 123 11.29 -7.67 -3.81
CA TRP A 123 11.04 -6.41 -3.12
C TRP A 123 10.05 -5.52 -3.86
N ASP A 124 10.19 -5.39 -5.19
CA ASP A 124 9.26 -4.62 -6.01
C ASP A 124 7.84 -5.20 -5.99
N ARG A 125 7.71 -6.54 -5.90
CA ARG A 125 6.42 -7.20 -5.69
C ARG A 125 5.86 -6.95 -4.30
N PHE A 126 6.71 -7.01 -3.28
CA PHE A 126 6.31 -6.82 -1.88
C PHE A 126 5.81 -5.39 -1.62
N THR A 127 6.48 -4.39 -2.18
CA THR A 127 6.13 -2.97 -2.01
C THR A 127 4.98 -2.51 -2.89
N GLY A 128 4.67 -3.26 -3.95
CA GLY A 128 3.66 -2.93 -4.95
C GLY A 128 4.21 -2.17 -6.16
N LEU A 129 5.50 -1.86 -6.23
CA LEU A 129 6.11 -1.21 -7.40
C LEU A 129 5.92 -2.03 -8.69
N ALA A 130 6.03 -3.36 -8.61
CA ALA A 130 5.79 -4.23 -9.75
C ALA A 130 4.37 -4.06 -10.32
N ALA A 131 3.36 -3.96 -9.45
CA ALA A 131 1.97 -3.73 -9.86
C ALA A 131 1.79 -2.32 -10.47
N ALA A 132 2.43 -1.30 -9.89
CA ALA A 132 2.39 0.06 -10.42
C ALA A 132 2.98 0.14 -11.83
N ARG A 133 4.15 -0.48 -12.07
CA ARG A 133 4.78 -0.58 -13.40
C ARG A 133 3.86 -1.24 -14.41
N GLU A 134 3.29 -2.39 -14.06
CA GLU A 134 2.37 -3.12 -14.95
C GLU A 134 1.16 -2.25 -15.32
N ALA A 135 0.53 -1.60 -14.33
CA ALA A 135 -0.65 -0.79 -14.55
C ALA A 135 -0.38 0.47 -15.39
N ILE A 136 0.73 1.16 -15.13
CA ILE A 136 1.14 2.35 -15.88
C ILE A 136 1.57 1.95 -17.29
N GLY A 137 2.37 0.90 -17.45
CA GLY A 137 2.76 0.38 -18.76
C GLY A 137 1.57 -0.03 -19.62
N ALA A 138 0.58 -0.75 -19.04
CA ALA A 138 -0.66 -1.10 -19.72
C ALA A 138 -1.50 0.12 -20.10
N ALA A 139 -1.55 1.14 -19.24
CA ALA A 139 -2.19 2.40 -19.57
C ALA A 139 -1.48 3.09 -20.75
N MET A 140 -0.15 3.21 -20.71
CA MET A 140 0.66 3.81 -21.78
C MET A 140 0.48 3.09 -23.11
N ALA A 141 0.49 1.75 -23.11
CA ALA A 141 0.31 0.95 -24.32
C ALA A 141 -1.06 1.17 -24.99
N ARG A 142 -2.13 1.35 -24.18
CA ARG A 142 -3.48 1.60 -24.68
C ARG A 142 -3.67 3.02 -25.20
N ALA A 143 -3.07 3.99 -24.53
CA ALA A 143 -3.11 5.39 -24.92
C ALA A 143 -1.91 6.12 -24.28
N PRO A 144 -0.88 6.50 -25.04
CA PRO A 144 0.28 7.19 -24.48
C PRO A 144 -0.09 8.51 -23.79
N PHE A 145 0.65 8.89 -22.76
CA PHE A 145 0.57 10.20 -22.11
C PHE A 145 1.96 10.64 -21.66
N SER A 146 2.26 11.93 -21.79
CA SER A 146 3.56 12.50 -21.40
C SER A 146 3.53 13.16 -20.02
N SER A 147 2.35 13.41 -19.47
CA SER A 147 2.17 14.00 -18.14
C SER A 147 1.03 13.35 -17.37
N ALA A 148 1.17 13.37 -16.04
CA ALA A 148 0.19 12.84 -15.10
C ALA A 148 0.15 13.67 -13.82
N SER A 149 -1.03 13.73 -13.21
CA SER A 149 -1.23 14.25 -11.86
C SER A 149 -1.43 13.10 -10.88
N ILE A 150 -0.61 13.03 -9.84
CA ILE A 150 -0.83 12.08 -8.74
C ILE A 150 -1.95 12.63 -7.85
N VAL A 151 -3.05 11.90 -7.76
CA VAL A 151 -4.21 12.27 -6.95
C VAL A 151 -4.40 11.31 -5.78
N MET A 152 -4.90 11.82 -4.67
CA MET A 152 -5.17 11.02 -3.46
C MET A 152 -3.93 10.23 -2.98
N PRO A 153 -2.80 10.91 -2.70
CA PRO A 153 -1.57 10.27 -2.26
C PRO A 153 -1.78 9.47 -0.96
N GLY A 154 -1.01 8.40 -0.80
CA GLY A 154 -1.17 7.49 0.34
C GLY A 154 0.01 6.57 0.58
N LYS A 155 -0.28 5.37 1.10
CA LYS A 155 0.75 4.38 1.44
C LYS A 155 1.51 3.99 0.17
N ASN A 156 2.84 4.04 0.23
CA ASN A 156 3.73 3.69 -0.88
C ASN A 156 3.51 4.51 -2.16
N GLU A 157 3.12 5.78 -2.04
CA GLU A 157 3.03 6.71 -3.19
C GLU A 157 4.32 6.72 -4.02
N TRP A 158 5.48 6.60 -3.36
CA TRP A 158 6.80 6.54 -4.02
C TRP A 158 6.86 5.47 -5.12
N ALA A 159 6.14 4.35 -4.97
CA ALA A 159 6.12 3.27 -5.95
C ALA A 159 5.40 3.72 -7.24
N VAL A 160 4.30 4.49 -7.09
CA VAL A 160 3.57 5.07 -8.22
C VAL A 160 4.45 6.10 -8.94
N ARG A 161 5.09 6.99 -8.17
CA ARG A 161 5.98 8.02 -8.72
C ARG A 161 7.17 7.42 -9.48
N ARG A 162 7.83 6.42 -8.90
CA ARG A 162 8.94 5.71 -9.55
C ARG A 162 8.50 5.04 -10.84
N ALA A 163 7.34 4.37 -10.86
CA ALA A 163 6.84 3.77 -12.07
C ALA A 163 6.51 4.80 -13.16
N LEU A 164 6.01 6.00 -12.81
CA LEU A 164 5.81 7.09 -13.78
C LEU A 164 7.13 7.63 -14.34
N ASP A 165 8.13 7.83 -13.47
CA ASP A 165 9.47 8.30 -13.83
C ASP A 165 10.18 7.34 -14.79
N GLU A 166 10.11 6.03 -14.53
CA GLU A 166 10.67 4.99 -15.41
C GLU A 166 10.02 4.96 -16.81
N HIS A 167 8.82 5.51 -16.95
CA HIS A 167 8.13 5.69 -18.24
C HIS A 167 8.32 7.09 -18.86
N GLY A 168 9.13 7.95 -18.26
CA GLY A 168 9.38 9.32 -18.73
C GLY A 168 8.15 10.24 -18.65
N VAL A 169 7.21 9.94 -17.73
CA VAL A 169 6.00 10.75 -17.54
C VAL A 169 6.30 11.90 -16.58
N ALA A 170 6.06 13.14 -17.02
CA ALA A 170 6.16 14.29 -16.15
C ALA A 170 5.06 14.25 -15.07
N VAL A 171 5.46 14.30 -13.80
CA VAL A 171 4.53 14.29 -12.67
C VAL A 171 4.27 15.72 -12.21
N HIS A 172 3.00 16.11 -12.18
CA HIS A 172 2.55 17.39 -11.64
C HIS A 172 1.99 17.22 -10.23
N GLU A 173 2.43 18.10 -9.33
CA GLU A 173 1.89 18.20 -7.97
C GLU A 173 0.69 19.14 -7.94
N GLY A 174 -0.35 18.79 -7.18
CA GLY A 174 -1.46 19.70 -6.87
C GLY A 174 -2.71 19.50 -7.73
N VAL A 175 -3.29 20.61 -8.22
CA VAL A 175 -4.59 20.60 -8.92
C VAL A 175 -4.40 20.09 -10.34
N ALA A 176 -5.01 18.95 -10.65
CA ALA A 176 -4.83 18.30 -11.94
C ALA A 176 -5.24 19.19 -13.12
N HIS A 177 -4.32 19.43 -14.05
CA HIS A 177 -4.60 20.28 -15.20
C HIS A 177 -5.57 19.60 -16.18
N PRO A 178 -6.40 20.36 -16.90
CA PRO A 178 -7.23 19.82 -17.98
C PRO A 178 -6.37 19.06 -19.00
N GLY A 179 -6.78 17.85 -19.37
CA GLY A 179 -6.07 17.01 -20.34
C GLY A 179 -5.05 16.03 -19.74
N GLU A 180 -4.69 16.17 -18.47
CA GLU A 180 -3.77 15.23 -17.82
C GLU A 180 -4.44 13.92 -17.44
N THR A 181 -3.65 12.84 -17.48
CA THR A 181 -4.04 11.56 -16.89
C THR A 181 -3.97 11.65 -15.38
N LEU A 182 -5.04 11.24 -14.69
CA LEU A 182 -5.04 11.14 -13.24
C LEU A 182 -4.48 9.79 -12.82
N VAL A 183 -3.57 9.75 -11.85
CA VAL A 183 -3.00 8.51 -11.32
C VAL A 183 -3.23 8.49 -9.81
N VAL A 184 -3.90 7.47 -9.30
CA VAL A 184 -4.14 7.36 -7.85
C VAL A 184 -2.83 7.01 -7.13
N GLY A 185 -2.40 7.87 -6.21
CA GLY A 185 -1.08 7.85 -5.55
C GLY A 185 -0.98 6.95 -4.33
N THR A 186 -1.63 5.79 -4.30
CA THR A 186 -1.58 4.88 -3.15
C THR A 186 -1.51 3.44 -3.61
N MET A 187 -0.76 2.61 -2.90
CA MET A 187 -0.77 1.16 -3.06
C MET A 187 -1.66 0.46 -2.03
N SER A 188 -2.50 1.19 -1.30
CA SER A 188 -3.53 0.59 -0.45
C SER A 188 -4.81 0.30 -1.26
N PRO A 189 -5.28 -0.96 -1.34
CA PRO A 189 -6.43 -1.31 -2.17
C PRO A 189 -7.73 -0.59 -1.82
N GLY A 190 -8.07 -0.48 -0.53
CA GLY A 190 -9.29 0.21 -0.07
C GLY A 190 -9.36 1.67 -0.52
N PRO A 191 -8.41 2.53 -0.10
CA PRO A 191 -8.32 3.91 -0.57
C PRO A 191 -8.28 4.07 -2.09
N MET A 192 -7.70 3.11 -2.82
CA MET A 192 -7.71 3.13 -4.28
C MET A 192 -9.10 2.88 -4.87
N LEU A 193 -9.87 1.94 -4.31
CA LEU A 193 -11.26 1.68 -4.72
C LEU A 193 -12.16 2.88 -4.40
N ASP A 194 -11.97 3.50 -3.23
CA ASP A 194 -12.68 4.73 -2.85
C ASP A 194 -12.38 5.86 -3.83
N ALA A 195 -11.10 6.07 -4.14
CA ALA A 195 -10.63 7.05 -5.13
C ALA A 195 -11.25 6.80 -6.50
N SER A 196 -11.30 5.54 -6.95
CA SER A 196 -11.93 5.18 -8.23
C SER A 196 -13.39 5.62 -8.29
N GLY A 197 -14.17 5.39 -7.24
CA GLY A 197 -15.57 5.81 -7.18
C GLY A 197 -15.75 7.32 -7.15
N MET A 198 -14.84 8.05 -6.49
CA MET A 198 -14.86 9.51 -6.44
C MET A 198 -14.47 10.17 -7.76
N LEU A 199 -13.57 9.55 -8.54
CA LEU A 199 -13.04 10.11 -9.77
C LEU A 199 -13.85 9.73 -11.02
N GLU A 200 -14.63 8.65 -10.99
CA GLU A 200 -15.48 8.19 -12.10
C GLU A 200 -16.39 9.31 -12.67
N PRO A 201 -17.11 10.10 -11.84
CA PRO A 201 -18.00 11.15 -12.34
C PRO A 201 -17.28 12.28 -13.10
N LEU A 202 -15.95 12.40 -12.98
CA LEU A 202 -15.19 13.45 -13.67
C LEU A 202 -15.05 13.20 -15.17
N GLY A 203 -15.36 11.98 -15.66
CA GLY A 203 -15.20 11.61 -17.07
C GLY A 203 -13.76 11.70 -17.58
N ARG A 204 -12.79 11.82 -16.66
CA ARG A 204 -11.36 11.90 -16.97
C ARG A 204 -10.75 10.50 -16.98
N ARG A 205 -9.65 10.36 -17.70
CA ARG A 205 -8.82 9.15 -17.66
C ARG A 205 -8.16 9.02 -16.29
N VAL A 206 -8.39 7.88 -15.63
CA VAL A 206 -7.80 7.52 -14.33
C VAL A 206 -7.02 6.22 -14.45
N VAL A 207 -5.80 6.20 -13.91
CA VAL A 207 -4.98 4.99 -13.76
C VAL A 207 -4.97 4.57 -12.30
N LEU A 208 -5.24 3.28 -12.08
CA LEU A 208 -5.34 2.64 -10.77
C LEU A 208 -4.22 1.57 -10.66
N PRO A 209 -3.13 1.84 -9.91
CA PRO A 209 -1.93 0.98 -9.87
C PRO A 209 -2.13 -0.50 -9.50
N TRP A 210 -3.25 -0.91 -8.89
CA TRP A 210 -3.54 -2.32 -8.57
C TRP A 210 -4.52 -3.02 -9.51
N LEU A 211 -5.38 -2.26 -10.21
CA LEU A 211 -6.57 -2.83 -10.86
C LEU A 211 -6.36 -3.24 -12.31
N SER A 212 -5.28 -2.75 -12.93
CA SER A 212 -4.99 -3.07 -14.33
C SER A 212 -4.35 -4.46 -14.51
N ALA A 213 -3.77 -5.05 -13.45
CA ALA A 213 -3.24 -6.41 -13.44
C ALA A 213 -4.35 -7.49 -13.50
N CYS A 214 -5.60 -7.10 -13.28
CA CYS A 214 -6.76 -7.96 -13.52
C CYS A 214 -7.12 -7.85 -15.00
N GLY A 215 -6.57 -8.77 -15.81
CA GLY A 215 -6.54 -8.73 -17.28
C GLY A 215 -7.78 -8.15 -17.96
N ALA A 216 -7.52 -7.47 -19.09
CA ALA A 216 -8.45 -6.66 -19.89
C ALA A 216 -9.74 -7.33 -20.41
N GLY A 217 -10.03 -8.58 -20.04
CA GLY A 217 -11.22 -9.33 -20.43
C GLY A 217 -12.19 -9.70 -19.30
N ALA A 218 -11.84 -9.50 -18.02
CA ALA A 218 -12.63 -10.06 -16.91
C ALA A 218 -13.30 -9.04 -15.97
N CYS A 219 -12.92 -7.76 -16.00
CA CYS A 219 -13.51 -6.73 -15.14
C CYS A 219 -14.39 -5.75 -15.94
N VAL A 220 -15.50 -6.26 -16.48
CA VAL A 220 -16.68 -5.41 -16.74
C VAL A 220 -17.23 -4.98 -15.36
N PRO A 221 -17.61 -3.71 -15.14
CA PRO A 221 -17.90 -3.21 -13.81
C PRO A 221 -19.16 -3.88 -13.23
N VAL A 222 -18.97 -4.77 -12.24
CA VAL A 222 -20.01 -5.18 -11.28
C VAL A 222 -20.37 -4.03 -10.31
N VAL A 223 -19.94 -2.79 -10.60
CA VAL A 223 -20.28 -1.60 -9.82
C VAL A 223 -21.76 -1.22 -9.98
N ARG A 224 -22.44 -1.64 -11.05
CA ARG A 224 -23.86 -1.26 -11.27
C ARG A 224 -24.91 -2.04 -10.46
N ALA A 225 -24.58 -3.21 -9.87
CA ALA A 225 -25.61 -4.08 -9.31
C ALA A 225 -25.85 -3.96 -7.79
N ILE A 226 -24.87 -3.47 -7.01
CA ILE A 226 -24.96 -3.50 -5.54
C ILE A 226 -25.63 -2.23 -4.98
N GLY A 227 -25.46 -1.07 -5.63
CA GLY A 227 -26.07 0.19 -5.20
C GLY A 227 -27.61 0.24 -5.29
N ALA A 228 -28.22 -0.59 -6.14
CA ALA A 228 -29.67 -0.60 -6.34
C ALA A 228 -30.44 -1.42 -5.27
N ARG A 229 -29.80 -2.39 -4.60
CA ARG A 229 -30.50 -3.28 -3.65
C ARG A 229 -30.54 -2.77 -2.21
N VAL A 230 -29.70 -1.81 -1.84
CA VAL A 230 -29.72 -1.24 -0.46
C VAL A 230 -30.80 -0.16 -0.30
N ARG A 231 -31.23 0.52 -1.38
CA ARG A 231 -32.32 1.51 -1.31
C ARG A 231 -33.73 0.91 -1.30
N ALA A 232 -33.90 -0.38 -1.55
CA ALA A 232 -35.21 -1.05 -1.59
C ALA A 232 -35.62 -1.74 -0.28
N ARG A 233 -34.86 -1.60 0.80
CA ARG A 233 -35.18 -2.15 2.14
C ARG A 233 -35.32 -1.08 3.23
N ALA A 234 -35.39 0.18 2.87
CA ALA A 234 -35.60 1.31 3.77
C ALA A 234 -36.83 2.14 3.35
N SER A 235 -37.90 1.45 2.94
CA SER A 235 -39.23 2.02 2.65
C SER A 235 -40.27 1.15 3.33
#